data_AF-A0A0M8MXW6-F1
#
_entry.id   AF-A0A0M8MXW6-F1
#
_cell.length_a   1.000
_cell.length_b   1.000
_cell.length_c   1.000
_cell.angle_alpha   90.00
_cell.angle_beta   90.00
_cell.angle_gamma   90.00
#
_symmetry.space_group_name_H-M   'P 1'
#
loop_
_entity.id
_entity.type
_entity.pdbx_description
1 polymer ?
#
loop_
_entity_poly.entity_id
_entity_poly.type
_entity_poly.pdbx_seq_one_letter_code
_entity_poly.pdbx_strand_id
1 'polypeptide(L)' 'MAVPRIESDAFGEIEVPGDKYWGAQTQRSLGNFRINQPQDRMPPAIIKAFGILKGAAATVNMRFGLDHSADKASS' A
#
# COMPACT_ATOMS: atom_id res chain seq x y z
N MET A 1 -21.39 -5.63 5.70
CA MET A 1 -20.24 -5.83 4.80
C MET A 1 -19.80 -4.46 4.33
N ALA A 2 -18.49 -4.15 4.36
CA ALA A 2 -18.01 -2.87 3.85
C ALA A 2 -18.12 -2.85 2.32
N VAL A 3 -18.46 -1.69 1.75
CA VAL A 3 -18.56 -1.52 0.29
C VAL A 3 -17.15 -1.68 -0.31
N PRO A 4 -16.95 -2.59 -1.28
CA PRO A 4 -15.65 -2.77 -1.92
C PRO A 4 -15.30 -1.54 -2.77
N ARG A 5 -14.01 -1.26 -2.87
CA ARG A 5 -13.44 -0.22 -3.73
C ARG A 5 -12.69 -0.88 -4.88
N ILE A 6 -12.92 -0.39 -6.10
CA ILE A 6 -12.18 -0.84 -7.27
C ILE A 6 -10.88 -0.04 -7.34
N GLU A 7 -9.75 -0.74 -7.33
CA GLU A 7 -8.44 -0.14 -7.58
C GLU A 7 -7.82 -0.76 -8.82
N SER A 8 -6.97 0.01 -9.51
CA SER A 8 -6.24 -0.45 -10.69
C SER A 8 -4.74 -0.53 -10.38
N ASP A 9 -4.11 -1.65 -10.75
CA ASP A 9 -2.66 -1.80 -10.77
C ASP A 9 -2.17 -2.12 -12.20
N ALA A 10 -0.86 -2.38 -12.36
CA ALA A 10 -0.28 -2.68 -13.67
C ALA A 10 -0.88 -3.92 -14.38
N PHE A 11 -1.67 -4.73 -13.67
CA PHE A 11 -2.34 -5.93 -14.19
C PHE A 11 -3.86 -5.73 -14.35
N GLY A 12 -4.35 -4.50 -14.20
CA GLY A 12 -5.76 -4.14 -14.37
C GLY A 12 -6.51 -3.92 -13.05
N GLU A 13 -7.83 -3.93 -13.13
CA GLU A 13 -8.72 -3.64 -12.01
C GLU A 13 -8.82 -4.81 -11.02
N ILE A 14 -8.98 -4.49 -9.74
CA ILE A 14 -9.17 -5.45 -8.66
C ILE A 14 -10.07 -4.88 -7.57
N GLU A 15 -10.97 -5.73 -7.05
CA GLU A 15 -11.81 -5.41 -5.89
C GLU A 15 -11.01 -5.51 -4.59
N VAL A 16 -10.95 -4.39 -3.87
CA VAL A 16 -10.34 -4.30 -2.54
C VAL A 16 -11.45 -4.06 -1.52
N PRO A 17 -11.50 -4.79 -0.39
CA PRO A 17 -12.49 -4.54 0.65
C PRO A 17 -12.35 -3.12 1.24
N GLY A 18 -13.45 -2.40 1.40
CA GLY A 18 -13.44 -1.00 1.88
C GLY A 18 -13.08 -0.83 3.36
N ASP A 19 -13.02 -1.90 4.14
CA ASP A 19 -12.62 -1.89 5.56
C ASP A 19 -11.10 -2.07 5.75
N LYS A 20 -10.31 -2.13 4.67
CA LYS A 20 -8.88 -2.45 4.71
C LYS A 20 -8.02 -1.28 4.23
N TYR A 21 -6.89 -1.07 4.89
CA TYR A 21 -5.94 -0.01 4.57
C TYR A 21 -5.00 -0.34 3.38
N TRP A 22 -4.98 -1.59 2.91
CA TRP A 22 -4.14 -1.98 1.78
C TRP A 22 -4.84 -1.74 0.44
N GLY A 23 -4.06 -1.65 -0.64
CA GLY A 23 -4.56 -1.41 -2.00
C GLY A 23 -4.41 -2.60 -2.95
N ALA A 24 -4.55 -2.33 -4.26
CA ALA A 24 -4.55 -3.31 -5.34
C ALA A 24 -3.37 -4.29 -5.32
N GLN A 25 -2.14 -3.78 -5.17
CA GLN A 25 -0.94 -4.62 -5.20
C GLN A 25 -0.92 -5.66 -4.08
N THR A 26 -1.31 -5.26 -2.85
CA THR A 26 -1.39 -6.18 -1.71
C THR A 26 -2.54 -7.16 -1.90
N GLN A 27 -3.69 -6.68 -2.39
CA GLN A 27 -4.84 -7.54 -2.68
C GLN A 27 -4.52 -8.63 -3.70
N ARG A 28 -3.81 -8.28 -4.78
CA ARG A 28 -3.34 -9.25 -5.78
C ARG A 28 -2.32 -10.22 -5.22
N SER A 29 -1.41 -9.73 -4.38
CA SER A 29 -0.43 -10.58 -3.68
C SER A 29 -1.09 -11.60 -2.76
N LEU A 30 -2.19 -11.24 -2.09
CA LEU A 30 -2.99 -12.19 -1.28
C LEU A 30 -3.62 -13.29 -2.14
N GLY A 31 -4.04 -12.98 -3.37
CA GLY A 31 -4.55 -13.96 -4.34
C GLY A 31 -3.45 -14.86 -4.90
N ASN A 32 -2.29 -14.29 -5.21
CA ASN A 32 -1.16 -15.00 -5.82
C ASN A 32 -0.36 -15.86 -4.81
N PHE A 33 -0.26 -15.41 -3.56
CA PHE A 33 0.55 -16.04 -2.51
C PHE A 33 -0.31 -16.45 -1.32
N ARG A 34 -1.21 -17.41 -1.53
CA ARG A 34 -2.11 -17.98 -0.50
C ARG A 34 -1.42 -18.97 0.46
N ILE A 35 -0.10 -18.89 0.59
CA ILE A 35 0.73 -19.84 1.35
C ILE A 35 0.97 -19.42 2.80
N ASN A 36 0.63 -18.18 3.17
CA ASN A 36 1.01 -17.61 4.47
C ASN A 36 0.10 -18.13 5.60
N GLN A 37 0.69 -18.82 6.59
CA GLN A 37 0.06 -19.13 7.86
C GLN A 37 0.04 -17.88 8.77
N PRO A 38 -0.77 -17.84 9.85
CA PRO A 38 -0.77 -16.72 10.79
C PRO A 38 0.63 -16.40 11.37
N GLN A 39 1.50 -17.40 11.49
CA GLN A 39 2.90 -17.21 11.90
C GLN A 39 3.82 -16.59 10.83
N ASP A 40 3.43 -16.61 9.55
CA ASP A 40 4.20 -16.04 8.44
C ASP A 40 3.87 -14.56 8.21
N ARG A 41 3.06 -13.97 9.09
CA ARG A 41 2.78 -12.53 9.07
C ARG A 41 4.07 -11.76 9.34
N MET A 42 4.21 -10.63 8.65
CA MET A 42 5.36 -9.76 8.81
C MET A 42 5.51 -9.34 10.29
N PRO A 43 6.67 -9.57 10.92
CA PRO A 43 6.89 -9.25 12.32
C PRO A 43 6.62 -7.78 12.63
N PRO A 44 6.05 -7.42 13.80
CA PRO A 44 5.75 -6.04 14.16
C PRO A 44 6.96 -5.10 14.09
N ALA A 45 8.16 -5.60 14.39
CA ALA A 45 9.40 -4.84 14.29
C ALA A 45 9.68 -4.36 12.85
N ILE A 46 9.41 -5.21 11.85
CA ILE A 46 9.60 -4.88 10.43
C ILE A 46 8.56 -3.82 10.00
N ILE A 47 7.30 -3.98 10.41
CA ILE A 47 6.25 -2.99 10.12
C ILE A 47 6.64 -1.61 10.68
N LYS A 48 7.18 -1.57 11.89
CA LYS A 48 7.64 -0.33 12.54
C LYS A 48 8.83 0.29 11.81
N ALA A 49 9.79 -0.53 11.38
CA ALA A 49 10.93 -0.08 10.58
C ALA A 49 10.48 0.54 9.24
N PHE A 50 9.51 -0.07 8.55
CA PHE A 50 8.91 0.51 7.34
C PHE A 50 8.22 1.84 7.61
N GLY A 51 7.51 1.98 8.74
CA GLY A 51 6.92 3.24 9.16
C GLY A 51 7.95 4.35 9.33
N ILE A 52 9.07 4.06 10.01
CA ILE A 52 10.19 5.00 10.18
C ILE A 52 10.81 5.37 8.83
N LEU A 53 11.07 4.38 7.97
CA LEU A 53 11.63 4.58 6.64
C LEU A 53 10.77 5.50 5.77
N LYS A 54 9.45 5.22 5.72
CA LYS A 54 8.50 6.05 4.95
C LYS A 54 8.35 7.44 5.55
N GLY A 55 8.35 7.57 6.88
CA GLY A 55 8.34 8.87 7.55
C GLY A 55 9.56 9.72 7.21
N ALA A 56 10.76 9.14 7.31
CA ALA A 56 12.01 9.83 6.96
C ALA A 56 12.03 10.24 5.47
N ALA A 57 11.62 9.34 4.57
CA ALA A 57 11.50 9.65 3.14
C ALA A 57 10.51 10.78 2.87
N ALA A 58 9.35 10.79 3.53
CA ALA A 58 8.37 11.86 3.40
C ALA A 58 8.93 13.20 3.91
N THR A 59 9.62 13.22 5.06
CA THR A 59 10.26 14.44 5.58
C THR A 59 11.30 15.00 4.61
N VAL A 60 12.12 14.14 4.03
CA VAL A 60 13.11 14.54 3.01
C VAL A 60 12.40 15.06 1.75
N ASN A 61 11.42 14.34 1.23
CA ASN A 61 10.69 14.76 0.03
C ASN A 61 10.01 16.12 0.21
N MET A 62 9.37 16.36 1.36
CA MET A 62 8.76 17.65 1.70
C MET A 62 9.80 18.77 1.79
N ARG A 63 10.99 18.48 2.35
CA ARG A 63 12.06 19.47 2.48
C ARG A 63 12.69 19.86 1.14
N PHE A 64 12.76 18.94 0.19
CA PHE A 64 13.35 19.17 -1.13
C PHE A 64 12.30 19.43 -2.23
N GLY A 65 11.02 19.55 -1.89
CA GLY A 65 9.94 19.81 -2.85
C GLY A 65 9.68 18.67 -3.83
N LEU A 66 10.07 17.44 -3.49
CA LEU A 66 9.90 16.23 -4.31
C LEU A 66 8.55 15.54 -4.05
N ASP A 67 7.54 16.27 -3.60
CA ASP A 67 6.22 15.71 -3.39
C ASP A 67 5.54 15.46 -4.75
N HIS A 68 5.56 14.21 -5.19
CA HIS A 68 4.83 13.74 -6.39
C HIS A 68 3.31 13.89 -6.27
N SER A 69 2.77 14.42 -5.16
CA SER A 69 1.36 14.85 -5.12
C SER A 69 1.05 16.00 -6.08
N ALA A 70 2.06 16.71 -6.60
CA ALA A 70 1.87 17.66 -7.70
C ALA A 70 1.63 16.98 -9.07
N ASP A 71 2.01 15.72 -9.24
CA ASP A 71 1.88 15.00 -10.53
C ASP A 71 0.51 14.32 -10.73
N LYS A 72 -0.40 14.34 -9.73
CA LYS A 72 -1.76 13.79 -9.88
C LYS A 72 -2.86 14.83 -10.09
N ALA A 73 -2.51 16.09 -10.39
CA ALA A 73 -3.46 17.13 -10.78
C ALA A 73 -3.29 17.58 -12.24
N SER A 74 -2.59 16.80 -13.07
CA SER A 74 -2.41 17.12 -14.50
C SER A 74 -2.41 15.85 -15.34
N SER A 75 -3.57 15.20 -15.43
CA SER A 75 -4.07 14.49 -16.63
C SER A 75 -5.50 14.03 -16.38
#